data_AF-A0A150PIW3-F1
#
_entry.id   AF-A0A150PIW3-F1
#
_cell.length_a   1.000
_cell.length_b   1.000
_cell.length_c   1.000
_cell.angle_alpha   90.00
_cell.angle_beta   90.00
_cell.angle_gamma   90.00
#
_symmetry.space_group_name_H-M   'P 1'
#
loop_
_entity.id
_entity.type
_entity.pdbx_description
1 polymer ?
#
loop_
_entity_poly.entity_id
_entity_poly.type
_entity_poly.pdbx_seq_one_letter_code
_entity_poly.pdbx_strand_id
1 'polypeptide(L)'
;MKPAQPREPRTIRRTSDRDDKEAAAINNAFYVLLEMTSARRLSTLVRRPTRSEVLAALDDFIAYFVLDQPRERARELREAVLTWREDEEIPQAVYDGARRFILSLGVREPACGWANDDGDQVRAIDRDTDDAEPPPAAEAAPWSYSDASRRAAQLAQAVAGVMNIAGALASPSSWARATSRPSREHLVEHIDQLLSAFGTDLEEQKFAAPARTLRALLSAWEPGADVPVDISDAARELLAAMGIQEPPEGWDALEGPSEGPSNDSG
;
A
#
# COMPACT_ATOMS: atom_id res chain seq x y z
N MET A 1 50.00 13.90 29.18
CA MET A 1 48.73 13.15 29.34
C MET A 1 47.60 14.15 29.28
N LYS A 2 46.81 14.17 28.18
CA LYS A 2 45.59 14.99 28.07
C LYS A 2 44.38 14.12 28.46
N PRO A 3 43.42 14.62 29.24
CA PRO A 3 42.23 13.85 29.59
C PRO A 3 41.31 13.71 28.38
N ALA A 4 40.80 12.50 28.16
CA ALA A 4 39.85 12.18 27.11
C ALA A 4 38.50 12.83 27.40
N GLN A 5 37.98 13.62 26.45
CA GLN A 5 36.62 14.15 26.53
C GLN A 5 35.58 13.03 26.37
N PRO A 6 34.46 13.08 27.12
CA PRO A 6 33.38 12.13 26.97
C PRO A 6 32.69 12.35 25.62
N ARG A 7 32.55 11.27 24.84
CA ARG A 7 31.79 11.27 23.59
C ARG A 7 30.31 11.49 23.92
N GLU A 8 29.71 12.52 23.34
CA GLU A 8 28.26 12.72 23.41
C GLU A 8 27.53 11.57 22.69
N PRO A 9 26.39 11.10 23.25
CA PRO A 9 25.59 10.07 22.61
C PRO A 9 24.91 10.66 21.37
N ARG A 10 25.37 10.22 20.19
CA ARG A 10 24.66 10.45 18.93
C ARG A 10 23.32 9.73 18.97
N THR A 11 22.24 10.46 19.24
CA THR A 11 20.88 10.02 18.99
C THR A 11 20.66 9.96 17.48
N ILE A 12 20.72 8.75 16.94
CA ILE A 12 20.21 8.45 15.59
C ILE A 12 18.71 8.69 15.65
N ARG A 13 18.24 9.84 15.13
CA ARG A 13 16.81 10.06 14.86
C ARG A 13 16.39 9.06 13.78
N ARG A 14 15.70 8.00 14.20
CA ARG A 14 15.05 7.03 13.32
C ARG A 14 14.01 7.75 12.45
N THR A 15 14.24 7.75 11.15
CA THR A 15 13.23 8.05 10.12
C THR A 15 12.11 7.00 10.07
N SER A 16 12.30 5.80 10.67
CA SER A 16 11.30 4.72 10.69
C SER A 16 9.99 5.10 11.39
N ASP A 17 10.03 6.03 12.35
CA ASP A 17 8.86 6.39 13.15
C ASP A 17 7.82 7.22 12.37
N ARG A 18 8.17 7.70 11.17
CA ARG A 18 7.24 8.41 10.29
C ARG A 18 6.50 7.43 9.37
N ASP A 19 7.24 6.56 8.70
CA ASP A 19 6.69 5.59 7.75
C ASP A 19 5.72 4.62 8.45
N ASP A 20 6.03 4.23 9.69
CA ASP A 20 5.16 3.39 10.53
C ASP A 20 3.83 4.10 10.87
N LYS A 21 3.85 5.42 11.05
CA LYS A 21 2.64 6.22 11.34
C LYS A 21 1.78 6.43 10.09
N GLU A 22 2.40 6.61 8.93
CA GLU A 22 1.68 6.76 7.66
C GLU A 22 0.97 5.45 7.30
N ALA A 23 1.65 4.30 7.44
CA ALA A 23 1.03 2.98 7.25
C ALA A 23 -0.11 2.71 8.26
N ALA A 24 0.07 3.08 9.53
CA ALA A 24 -0.97 2.94 10.54
C ALA A 24 -2.19 3.84 10.25
N ALA A 25 -1.97 5.07 9.80
CA ALA A 25 -3.04 5.99 9.41
C ALA A 25 -3.85 5.44 8.23
N ILE A 26 -3.18 4.95 7.18
CA ILE A 26 -3.85 4.33 6.02
C ILE A 26 -4.66 3.10 6.44
N ASN A 27 -4.11 2.23 7.29
CA ASN A 27 -4.82 1.04 7.76
C ASN A 27 -6.06 1.40 8.59
N ASN A 28 -5.92 2.38 9.51
CA ASN A 28 -7.05 2.87 10.30
C ASN A 28 -8.13 3.49 9.40
N ALA A 29 -7.72 4.30 8.42
CA ALA A 29 -8.62 4.89 7.45
C ALA A 29 -9.37 3.82 6.65
N PHE A 30 -8.66 2.79 6.18
CA PHE A 30 -9.26 1.67 5.46
C PHE A 30 -10.36 0.99 6.27
N TYR A 31 -10.10 0.64 7.54
CA TYR A 31 -11.10 -0.03 8.37
C TYR A 31 -12.33 0.85 8.61
N VAL A 32 -12.14 2.13 8.95
CA VAL A 32 -13.26 3.06 9.14
C VAL A 32 -14.11 3.16 7.87
N LEU A 33 -13.48 3.27 6.70
CA LEU A 33 -14.19 3.42 5.43
C LEU A 33 -14.82 2.12 4.93
N LEU A 34 -14.24 0.97 5.27
CA LEU A 34 -14.83 -0.33 4.98
C LEU A 34 -16.15 -0.53 5.74
N GLU A 35 -16.20 -0.13 7.00
CA GLU A 35 -17.45 -0.21 7.79
C GLU A 35 -18.54 0.70 7.23
N MET A 36 -18.17 1.80 6.57
CA MET A 36 -19.11 2.72 5.92
C MET A 36 -19.75 2.14 4.63
N THR A 37 -19.44 0.91 4.22
CA THR A 37 -20.02 0.29 3.00
C THR A 37 -21.45 -0.22 3.18
N SER A 38 -21.90 -0.48 4.42
CA SER A 38 -23.26 -0.89 4.68
C SER A 38 -23.79 -0.44 6.05
N ALA A 39 -25.08 -0.13 6.10
CA ALA A 39 -25.75 0.18 7.37
C ALA A 39 -25.72 -1.02 8.34
N ARG A 40 -25.69 -2.24 7.80
CA ARG A 40 -25.67 -3.47 8.58
C ARG A 40 -24.32 -3.66 9.29
N ARG A 41 -23.20 -3.42 8.62
CA ARG A 41 -21.86 -3.35 9.22
C ARG A 41 -21.79 -2.29 10.32
N LEU A 42 -22.28 -1.08 10.06
CA LEU A 42 -22.32 -0.03 11.08
C LEU A 42 -23.22 -0.38 12.28
N SER A 43 -24.21 -1.27 12.09
CA SER A 43 -25.08 -1.73 13.16
C SER A 43 -24.44 -2.78 14.07
N THR A 44 -23.39 -3.47 13.60
CA THR A 44 -22.63 -4.44 14.41
C THR A 44 -21.53 -3.77 15.23
N LEU A 45 -21.18 -2.51 14.93
CA LEU A 45 -20.21 -1.74 15.69
C LEU A 45 -20.73 -1.34 17.07
N VAL A 46 -19.87 -1.49 18.09
CA VAL A 46 -20.11 -1.00 19.46
C VAL A 46 -20.29 0.52 19.47
N ARG A 47 -19.57 1.23 18.59
CA ARG A 47 -19.67 2.67 18.41
C ARG A 47 -19.62 2.98 16.93
N ARG A 48 -20.60 3.75 16.44
CA ARG A 48 -20.58 4.27 15.08
C ARG A 48 -19.49 5.34 14.94
N PRO A 49 -18.73 5.36 13.83
CA PRO A 49 -17.80 6.43 13.56
C PRO A 49 -18.57 7.75 13.41
N THR A 50 -18.00 8.84 13.92
CA THR A 50 -18.57 10.18 13.72
C THR A 50 -18.23 10.69 12.32
N ARG A 51 -18.98 11.69 11.84
CA ARG A 51 -18.67 12.37 10.58
C ARG A 51 -17.24 12.90 10.57
N SER A 52 -16.81 13.51 11.68
CA SER A 52 -15.47 14.05 11.84
C SER A 52 -14.38 12.96 11.75
N GLU A 53 -14.64 11.77 12.28
CA GLU A 53 -13.72 10.62 12.19
C GLU A 53 -13.62 10.07 10.77
N VAL A 54 -14.75 9.98 10.06
CA VAL A 54 -14.76 9.56 8.64
C VAL A 54 -14.03 10.58 7.77
N LEU A 55 -14.21 11.89 8.00
CA LEU A 55 -13.48 12.93 7.28
C LEU A 55 -11.97 12.87 7.55
N ALA A 56 -11.56 12.67 8.80
CA ALA A 56 -10.14 12.50 9.15
C ALA A 56 -9.53 11.29 8.45
N ALA A 57 -10.22 10.14 8.45
CA ALA A 57 -9.79 8.95 7.72
C ALA A 57 -9.60 9.21 6.21
N LEU A 58 -10.52 9.97 5.60
CA LEU A 58 -10.41 10.33 4.18
C LEU A 58 -9.25 11.27 3.91
N ASP A 59 -9.03 12.26 4.77
CA ASP A 59 -7.93 13.21 4.65
C ASP A 59 -6.58 12.48 4.76
N ASP A 60 -6.43 11.56 5.73
CA ASP A 60 -5.25 10.71 5.87
C ASP A 60 -5.04 9.85 4.61
N PHE A 61 -6.10 9.21 4.11
CA PHE A 61 -6.01 8.40 2.90
C PHE A 61 -5.60 9.23 1.68
N ILE A 62 -6.19 10.41 1.48
CA ILE A 62 -5.87 11.30 0.35
C ILE A 62 -4.42 11.82 0.43
N ALA A 63 -3.92 12.05 1.64
CA ALA A 63 -2.57 12.55 1.89
C ALA A 63 -1.50 11.50 1.62
N TYR A 64 -1.71 10.26 2.08
CA TYR A 64 -0.67 9.23 2.12
C TYR A 64 -0.79 8.16 1.04
N PHE A 65 -1.96 7.94 0.45
CA PHE A 65 -2.12 6.90 -0.57
C PHE A 65 -1.52 7.35 -1.92
N VAL A 66 -0.82 6.45 -2.61
CA VAL A 66 -0.01 6.80 -3.79
C VAL A 66 -0.81 6.75 -5.10
N LEU A 67 -1.82 5.86 -5.20
CA LEU A 67 -2.54 5.65 -6.45
C LEU A 67 -3.64 6.71 -6.67
N ASP A 68 -3.63 7.34 -7.85
CA ASP A 68 -4.54 8.45 -8.17
C ASP A 68 -6.02 8.06 -8.18
N GLN A 69 -6.36 6.90 -8.77
CA GLN A 69 -7.76 6.47 -8.89
C GLN A 69 -8.43 6.28 -7.51
N PRO A 70 -7.84 5.54 -6.55
CA PRO A 70 -8.35 5.49 -5.17
C PRO A 70 -8.44 6.85 -4.47
N ARG A 71 -7.47 7.75 -4.70
CA ARG A 71 -7.51 9.11 -4.12
C ARG A 71 -8.68 9.92 -4.67
N GLU A 72 -8.97 9.82 -5.97
CA GLU A 72 -10.15 10.46 -6.55
C GLU A 72 -11.44 9.92 -5.95
N ARG A 73 -11.55 8.60 -5.76
CA ARG A 73 -12.72 8.01 -5.08
C ARG A 73 -12.83 8.42 -3.62
N ALA A 74 -11.71 8.57 -2.91
CA ALA A 74 -11.70 9.11 -1.56
C ALA A 74 -12.20 10.58 -1.53
N ARG A 75 -11.82 11.41 -2.51
CA ARG A 75 -12.35 12.78 -2.64
C ARG A 75 -13.85 12.80 -2.91
N GLU A 76 -14.35 11.95 -3.81
CA GLU A 76 -15.80 11.84 -4.07
C GLU A 76 -16.58 11.43 -2.81
N LEU A 77 -16.06 10.46 -2.06
CA LEU A 77 -16.64 10.04 -0.79
C LEU A 77 -16.60 11.17 0.24
N ARG A 78 -15.50 11.91 0.31
CA ARG A 78 -15.38 13.08 1.18
C ARG A 78 -16.45 14.12 0.90
N GLU A 79 -16.71 14.44 -0.36
CA GLU A 79 -17.79 15.35 -0.75
C GLU A 79 -19.16 14.82 -0.32
N ALA A 80 -19.41 13.51 -0.43
CA ALA A 80 -20.65 12.91 0.08
C ALA A 80 -20.75 13.04 1.61
N VAL A 81 -19.67 12.77 2.36
CA VAL A 81 -19.62 12.87 3.82
C VAL A 81 -19.79 14.33 4.29
N LEU A 82 -19.38 15.32 3.50
CA LEU A 82 -19.63 16.71 3.80
C LEU A 82 -21.13 17.06 3.81
N THR A 83 -21.98 16.30 3.11
CA THR A 83 -23.44 16.49 3.15
C THR A 83 -24.13 15.85 4.36
N TRP A 84 -23.46 14.89 5.02
CA TRP A 84 -23.98 14.22 6.22
C TRP A 84 -23.96 15.18 7.42
N ARG A 85 -25.02 15.19 8.21
CA ARG A 85 -25.13 15.91 9.50
C ARG A 85 -25.07 14.91 10.65
N GLU A 86 -24.33 15.23 11.71
CA GLU A 86 -24.01 14.26 12.78
C GLU A 86 -25.25 13.69 13.51
N ASP A 87 -26.34 14.45 13.57
CA ASP A 87 -27.59 14.02 14.23
C ASP A 87 -28.58 13.31 13.28
N GLU A 88 -28.19 13.10 12.02
CA GLU A 88 -29.03 12.47 11.00
C GLU A 88 -28.51 11.07 10.65
N GLU A 89 -29.41 10.23 10.13
CA GLU A 89 -29.01 8.97 9.52
C GLU A 89 -28.00 9.22 8.39
N ILE A 90 -27.03 8.32 8.27
CA ILE A 90 -25.99 8.41 7.23
C ILE A 90 -26.67 8.38 5.85
N PRO A 91 -26.47 9.41 5.01
CA PRO A 91 -27.10 9.46 3.69
C PRO A 91 -26.69 8.28 2.80
N GLN A 92 -27.61 7.81 1.95
CA GLN A 92 -27.33 6.73 0.99
C GLN A 92 -26.10 7.03 0.10
N ALA A 93 -25.91 8.31 -0.26
CA ALA A 93 -24.75 8.76 -1.03
C ALA A 93 -23.40 8.49 -0.34
N VAL A 94 -23.35 8.47 1.00
CA VAL A 94 -22.13 8.14 1.76
C VAL A 94 -21.84 6.64 1.64
N TYR A 95 -22.85 5.77 1.80
CA TYR A 95 -22.68 4.32 1.59
C TYR A 95 -22.23 4.02 0.16
N ASP A 96 -22.84 4.66 -0.84
CA ASP A 96 -22.48 4.44 -2.25
C ASP A 96 -21.09 4.99 -2.60
N GLY A 97 -20.69 6.09 -1.96
CA GLY A 97 -19.32 6.59 -2.04
C GLY A 97 -18.31 5.63 -1.41
N ALA A 98 -18.61 5.09 -0.23
CA ALA A 98 -17.78 4.12 0.48
C ALA A 98 -17.59 2.84 -0.34
N ARG A 99 -18.66 2.31 -0.94
CA ARG A 99 -18.59 1.14 -1.82
C ARG A 99 -17.70 1.40 -3.04
N ARG A 100 -17.90 2.51 -3.74
CA ARG A 100 -17.08 2.86 -4.92
C ARG A 100 -15.61 3.05 -4.55
N PHE A 101 -15.35 3.65 -3.39
CA PHE A 101 -14.01 3.78 -2.84
C PHE A 101 -13.38 2.39 -2.56
N ILE A 102 -14.05 1.53 -1.79
CA ILE A 102 -13.54 0.21 -1.44
C ILE A 102 -13.31 -0.67 -2.68
N LEU A 103 -14.23 -0.64 -3.66
CA LEU A 103 -14.05 -1.33 -4.94
C LEU A 103 -12.83 -0.82 -5.72
N SER A 104 -12.50 0.48 -5.64
CA SER A 104 -11.31 1.04 -6.29
C SER A 104 -10.00 0.58 -5.67
N LEU A 105 -10.03 0.05 -4.45
CA LEU A 105 -8.89 -0.61 -3.80
C LEU A 105 -8.72 -2.07 -4.22
N GLY A 106 -9.56 -2.57 -5.13
CA GLY A 106 -9.56 -3.96 -5.56
C GLY A 106 -10.27 -4.91 -4.57
N VAL A 107 -10.93 -4.38 -3.53
CA VAL A 107 -11.78 -5.19 -2.65
C VAL A 107 -13.01 -5.61 -3.43
N ARG A 108 -13.28 -6.91 -3.52
CA ARG A 108 -14.45 -7.44 -4.22
C ARG A 108 -15.72 -7.21 -3.42
N GLU A 109 -16.83 -7.02 -4.13
CA GLU A 109 -18.15 -6.99 -3.50
C GLU A 109 -18.44 -8.34 -2.80
N PRO A 110 -19.00 -8.33 -1.57
CA PRO A 110 -19.42 -9.54 -0.89
C PRO A 110 -20.41 -10.35 -1.73
N ALA A 111 -20.32 -11.67 -1.72
CA ALA A 111 -21.22 -12.54 -2.49
C ALA A 111 -22.71 -12.37 -2.10
N CYS A 112 -22.98 -11.95 -0.86
CA CYS A 112 -24.33 -11.64 -0.38
C CYS A 112 -24.80 -10.22 -0.77
N GLY A 113 -23.94 -9.42 -1.39
CA GLY A 113 -24.15 -8.00 -1.69
C GLY A 113 -23.98 -7.11 -0.45
N TRP A 114 -23.62 -5.85 -0.67
CA TRP A 114 -23.34 -4.90 0.43
C TRP A 114 -24.50 -4.72 1.41
N ALA A 115 -25.75 -4.82 0.96
CA ALA A 115 -26.91 -4.67 1.83
C ALA A 115 -27.06 -5.80 2.87
N ASN A 116 -26.49 -6.98 2.58
CA ASN A 116 -26.57 -8.16 3.43
C ASN A 116 -25.24 -8.49 4.13
N ASP A 117 -24.20 -7.70 3.90
CA ASP A 117 -22.90 -7.84 4.56
C ASP A 117 -23.01 -7.33 6.01
N ASP A 118 -22.88 -8.24 6.98
CA ASP A 118 -22.78 -7.95 8.42
C ASP A 118 -21.34 -7.80 8.91
N GLY A 119 -20.36 -7.87 8.00
CA GLY A 119 -18.97 -7.61 8.33
C GLY A 119 -18.35 -8.73 9.17
N ASP A 120 -18.83 -9.97 9.02
CA ASP A 120 -18.43 -11.11 9.83
C ASP A 120 -16.95 -11.46 9.61
N GLN A 121 -16.05 -10.73 10.31
CA GLN A 121 -14.82 -11.16 10.97
C GLN A 121 -14.26 -10.07 11.91
N VAL A 122 -13.98 -10.51 13.14
CA VAL A 122 -13.31 -9.82 14.28
C VAL A 122 -14.27 -9.28 15.36
N ARG A 123 -14.84 -10.23 16.11
CA ARG A 123 -14.81 -10.12 17.58
C ARG A 123 -13.38 -10.34 18.04
N ALA A 124 -12.62 -9.27 18.24
CA ALA A 124 -11.46 -9.22 19.14
C ALA A 124 -11.05 -7.75 19.34
N ILE A 125 -11.91 -6.97 20.00
CA ILE A 125 -11.41 -5.96 20.92
C ILE A 125 -11.62 -6.60 22.28
N ASP A 126 -10.51 -6.91 22.97
CA ASP A 126 -10.41 -7.60 24.25
C ASP A 126 -11.58 -7.34 25.19
N ARG A 127 -12.23 -8.43 25.63
CA ARG A 127 -12.85 -8.45 26.95
C ARG A 127 -12.98 -9.88 27.46
N ASP A 128 -12.29 -10.12 28.57
CA ASP A 128 -12.67 -11.09 29.60
C ASP A 128 -14.20 -11.09 29.76
N THR A 129 -14.84 -12.13 29.25
CA THR A 129 -16.19 -12.50 29.67
C THR A 129 -16.25 -14.02 29.60
N ASP A 130 -15.85 -14.62 30.72
CA ASP A 130 -16.24 -15.97 31.11
C ASP A 130 -17.78 -16.07 31.11
N ASP A 131 -18.28 -17.25 30.77
CA ASP A 131 -19.66 -17.73 30.96
C ASP A 131 -20.77 -17.27 29.98
N ALA A 132 -20.61 -17.57 28.68
CA ALA A 132 -21.78 -17.81 27.82
C ALA A 132 -21.57 -19.01 26.90
N GLU A 133 -22.48 -19.98 26.98
CA GLU A 133 -22.50 -21.23 26.20
C GLU A 133 -22.60 -20.94 24.69
N PRO A 134 -21.77 -21.57 23.84
CA PRO A 134 -21.73 -21.26 22.41
C PRO A 134 -22.98 -21.76 21.67
N PRO A 135 -23.57 -20.96 20.75
CA PRO A 135 -24.66 -21.42 19.90
C PRO A 135 -24.17 -22.48 18.89
N PRO A 136 -25.09 -23.34 18.38
CA PRO A 136 -24.73 -24.48 17.55
C PRO A 136 -24.09 -24.05 16.24
N ALA A 137 -23.03 -24.77 15.86
CA ALA A 137 -22.20 -24.54 14.70
C ALA A 137 -23.01 -24.40 13.41
N ALA A 138 -23.12 -23.16 12.92
CA ALA A 138 -23.44 -22.91 11.53
C ALA A 138 -22.26 -23.37 10.68
N GLU A 139 -22.57 -24.14 9.64
CA GLU A 139 -21.62 -24.69 8.68
C GLU A 139 -20.66 -23.61 8.16
N ALA A 140 -19.37 -23.94 8.17
CA ALA A 140 -18.27 -23.03 7.90
C ALA A 140 -18.45 -22.28 6.57
N ALA A 141 -18.57 -20.96 6.65
CA ALA A 141 -18.39 -20.07 5.51
C ALA A 141 -16.95 -20.25 4.98
N PRO A 142 -16.71 -20.41 3.66
CA PRO A 142 -15.45 -21.01 3.23
C PRO A 142 -14.23 -20.11 3.34
N TRP A 143 -14.35 -18.78 3.35
CA TRP A 143 -13.19 -17.87 3.23
C TRP A 143 -13.11 -16.92 4.42
N SER A 144 -12.04 -17.07 5.18
CA SER A 144 -11.79 -16.25 6.36
C SER A 144 -11.26 -14.87 5.93
N TYR A 145 -11.77 -13.76 6.46
CA TYR A 145 -11.24 -12.39 6.26
C TYR A 145 -9.74 -12.27 6.62
N SER A 146 -9.24 -13.10 7.54
CA SER A 146 -7.81 -13.28 7.74
C SER A 146 -7.05 -13.60 6.45
N ASP A 147 -7.68 -14.29 5.50
CA ASP A 147 -7.12 -14.62 4.20
C ASP A 147 -7.22 -13.45 3.21
N ALA A 148 -8.26 -12.61 3.30
CA ALA A 148 -8.36 -11.38 2.50
C ALA A 148 -7.30 -10.35 2.92
N SER A 149 -7.16 -10.08 4.22
CA SER A 149 -6.10 -9.20 4.73
C SER A 149 -4.71 -9.75 4.43
N ARG A 150 -4.51 -11.07 4.54
CA ARG A 150 -3.24 -11.71 4.16
C ARG A 150 -2.95 -11.55 2.67
N ARG A 151 -3.95 -11.72 1.80
CA ARG A 151 -3.80 -11.49 0.35
C ARG A 151 -3.49 -10.03 0.03
N ALA A 152 -4.16 -9.08 0.68
CA ALA A 152 -3.89 -7.65 0.50
C ALA A 152 -2.46 -7.29 0.93
N ALA A 153 -2.00 -7.82 2.08
CA ALA A 153 -0.63 -7.62 2.54
C ALA A 153 0.40 -8.25 1.58
N GLN A 154 0.14 -9.46 1.08
CA GLN A 154 0.98 -10.12 0.09
C GLN A 154 1.06 -9.32 -1.22
N LEU A 155 -0.08 -8.80 -1.68
CA LEU A 155 -0.15 -7.95 -2.86
C LEU A 155 0.65 -6.66 -2.68
N ALA A 156 0.46 -5.97 -1.56
CA ALA A 156 1.18 -4.74 -1.24
C ALA A 156 2.70 -4.99 -1.16
N GLN A 157 3.11 -6.10 -0.54
CA GLN A 157 4.51 -6.50 -0.45
C GLN A 157 5.11 -6.80 -1.83
N ALA A 158 4.38 -7.54 -2.68
CA ALA A 158 4.82 -7.85 -4.04
C ALA A 158 4.95 -6.58 -4.89
N VAL A 159 3.97 -5.67 -4.82
CA VAL A 159 4.02 -4.37 -5.49
C VAL A 159 5.22 -3.56 -5.01
N ALA A 160 5.40 -3.40 -3.70
CA ALA A 160 6.52 -2.64 -3.14
C ALA A 160 7.89 -3.22 -3.55
N GLY A 161 8.03 -4.55 -3.52
CA GLY A 161 9.25 -5.24 -3.95
C GLY A 161 9.61 -4.95 -5.41
N VAL A 162 8.63 -5.10 -6.31
CA VAL A 162 8.82 -4.82 -7.73
C VAL A 162 9.09 -3.33 -8.00
N MET A 163 8.38 -2.42 -7.33
CA MET A 163 8.59 -0.98 -7.49
C MET A 163 10.01 -0.56 -7.12
N ASN A 164 10.55 -1.11 -6.02
CA ASN A 164 11.93 -0.82 -5.61
C ASN A 164 12.96 -1.34 -6.62
N ILE A 165 12.76 -2.55 -7.14
CA ILE A 165 13.66 -3.15 -8.14
C ILE A 165 13.57 -2.40 -9.46
N ALA A 166 12.35 -2.15 -9.96
CA ALA A 166 12.14 -1.43 -11.20
C ALA A 166 12.70 -0.01 -11.11
N GLY A 167 12.51 0.69 -9.98
CA GLY A 167 13.11 2.00 -9.73
C GLY A 167 14.63 1.99 -9.78
N ALA A 168 15.26 0.98 -9.17
CA ALA A 168 16.72 0.83 -9.21
C ALA A 168 17.24 0.52 -10.62
N LEU A 169 16.54 -0.34 -11.37
CA LEU A 169 16.94 -0.74 -12.73
C LEU A 169 16.66 0.35 -13.79
N ALA A 170 15.62 1.16 -13.59
CA ALA A 170 15.29 2.29 -14.46
C ALA A 170 16.35 3.40 -14.45
N SER A 171 17.21 3.41 -13.43
CA SER A 171 18.31 4.35 -13.26
C SER A 171 19.64 3.58 -13.19
N PRO A 172 20.28 3.29 -14.33
CA PRO A 172 21.59 2.61 -14.36
C PRO A 172 22.63 3.28 -13.47
N SER A 173 22.60 4.62 -13.36
CA SER A 173 23.47 5.38 -12.45
C SER A 173 23.22 5.05 -10.97
N SER A 174 21.96 4.90 -10.56
CA SER A 174 21.60 4.49 -9.19
C SER A 174 21.99 3.03 -8.92
N TRP A 175 21.74 2.13 -9.88
CA TRP A 175 22.15 0.73 -9.77
C TRP A 175 23.67 0.56 -9.64
N ALA A 176 24.45 1.34 -10.40
CA ALA A 176 25.90 1.32 -10.33
C ALA A 176 26.42 1.70 -8.93
N ARG A 177 25.72 2.60 -8.23
CA ARG A 177 26.05 3.07 -6.87
C ARG A 177 25.59 2.13 -5.75
N ALA A 178 24.77 1.12 -6.04
CA ALA A 178 24.27 0.20 -5.03
C ALA A 178 25.43 -0.57 -4.35
N THR A 179 25.42 -0.59 -3.01
CA THR A 179 26.44 -1.29 -2.19
C THR A 179 26.30 -2.80 -2.25
N SER A 180 25.10 -3.30 -2.56
CA SER A 180 24.81 -4.71 -2.80
C SER A 180 23.84 -4.84 -3.95
N ARG A 181 24.00 -5.90 -4.74
CA ARG A 181 23.12 -6.22 -5.88
C ARG A 181 22.41 -7.53 -5.59
N PRO A 182 21.07 -7.57 -5.73
CA PRO A 182 20.33 -8.81 -5.69
C PRO A 182 20.84 -9.81 -6.74
N SER A 183 20.75 -11.11 -6.45
CA SER A 183 21.02 -12.13 -7.45
C SER A 183 19.92 -12.13 -8.52
N ARG A 184 20.22 -12.72 -9.68
CA ARG A 184 19.23 -12.89 -10.76
C ARG A 184 17.95 -13.55 -10.25
N GLU A 185 18.11 -14.61 -9.47
CA GLU A 185 17.00 -15.38 -8.91
C GLU A 185 16.12 -14.50 -8.04
N HIS A 186 16.71 -13.63 -7.22
CA HIS A 186 15.96 -12.71 -6.37
C HIS A 186 15.21 -11.66 -7.20
N LEU A 187 15.83 -11.10 -8.23
CA LEU A 187 15.17 -10.14 -9.12
C LEU A 187 13.96 -10.76 -9.83
N VAL A 188 14.12 -11.97 -10.36
CA VAL A 188 13.03 -12.71 -11.03
C VAL A 188 11.93 -13.07 -10.03
N GLU A 189 12.29 -13.48 -8.81
CA GLU A 189 11.33 -13.84 -7.76
C GLU A 189 10.36 -12.71 -7.44
N HIS A 190 10.83 -11.46 -7.31
CA HIS A 190 9.94 -10.33 -7.05
C HIS A 190 8.93 -10.10 -8.16
N ILE A 191 9.35 -10.22 -9.42
CA ILE A 191 8.41 -10.08 -10.55
C ILE A 191 7.42 -11.25 -10.58
N ASP A 192 7.89 -12.49 -10.35
CA ASP A 192 7.03 -13.67 -10.30
C ASP A 192 6.01 -13.57 -9.15
N GLN A 193 6.39 -13.01 -7.99
CA GLN A 193 5.48 -12.72 -6.87
C GLN A 193 4.40 -11.71 -7.26
N LEU A 194 4.75 -10.62 -7.95
CA LEU A 194 3.76 -9.65 -8.45
C LEU A 194 2.79 -10.30 -9.43
N LEU A 195 3.31 -11.02 -10.44
CA LEU A 195 2.48 -11.69 -11.44
C LEU A 195 1.55 -12.72 -10.78
N SER A 196 2.05 -13.47 -9.80
CA SER A 196 1.24 -14.45 -9.06
C SER A 196 0.19 -13.79 -8.16
N ALA A 197 0.48 -12.62 -7.58
CA ALA A 197 -0.44 -11.95 -6.63
C ALA A 197 -1.75 -11.50 -7.29
N PHE A 198 -1.72 -11.16 -8.58
CA PHE A 198 -2.92 -10.77 -9.33
C PHE A 198 -3.71 -11.96 -9.89
N GLY A 199 -3.12 -13.16 -9.95
CA GLY A 199 -3.82 -14.38 -10.34
C GLY A 199 -4.59 -14.25 -11.66
N THR A 200 -5.91 -14.46 -11.62
CA THR A 200 -6.80 -14.35 -12.79
C THR A 200 -6.98 -12.93 -13.30
N ASP A 201 -6.77 -11.94 -12.44
CA ASP A 201 -7.05 -10.52 -12.74
C ASP A 201 -5.83 -9.86 -13.40
N LEU A 202 -4.75 -10.62 -13.58
CA LEU A 202 -3.47 -10.15 -14.14
C LEU A 202 -3.62 -9.61 -15.57
N GLU A 203 -4.39 -10.28 -16.43
CA GLU A 203 -4.51 -9.86 -17.84
C GLU A 203 -5.26 -8.54 -18.01
N GLU A 204 -6.01 -8.11 -16.99
CA GLU A 204 -6.70 -6.82 -16.98
C GLU A 204 -5.75 -5.67 -16.59
N GLN A 205 -4.56 -5.98 -16.06
CA GLN A 205 -3.62 -5.00 -15.58
C GLN A 205 -2.71 -4.48 -16.69
N LYS A 206 -2.64 -3.15 -16.82
CA LYS A 206 -1.78 -2.47 -17.82
C LYS A 206 -0.30 -2.82 -17.66
N PHE A 207 0.14 -3.11 -16.43
CA PHE A 207 1.53 -3.47 -16.13
C PHE A 207 1.89 -4.92 -16.45
N ALA A 208 0.93 -5.80 -16.77
CA ALA A 208 1.17 -7.23 -16.92
C ALA A 208 2.14 -7.54 -18.07
N ALA A 209 1.97 -6.90 -19.23
CA ALA A 209 2.88 -7.06 -20.36
C ALA A 209 4.29 -6.53 -20.05
N PRO A 210 4.48 -5.28 -19.59
CA PRO A 210 5.78 -4.79 -19.14
C PRO A 210 6.46 -5.66 -18.08
N ALA A 211 5.71 -6.16 -17.09
CA ALA A 211 6.24 -7.03 -16.05
C ALA A 211 6.78 -8.35 -16.63
N ARG A 212 6.08 -8.97 -17.58
CA ARG A 212 6.55 -10.19 -18.26
C ARG A 212 7.79 -9.95 -19.11
N THR A 213 7.83 -8.83 -19.82
CA THR A 213 9.01 -8.42 -20.61
C THR A 213 10.22 -8.26 -19.69
N LEU A 214 10.09 -7.50 -18.60
CA LEU A 214 11.16 -7.31 -17.63
C LEU A 214 11.60 -8.63 -17.02
N ARG A 215 10.65 -9.50 -16.63
CA ARG A 215 10.93 -10.84 -16.10
C ARG A 215 11.75 -11.69 -17.08
N ALA A 216 11.42 -11.66 -18.36
CA ALA A 216 12.14 -12.41 -19.40
C ALA A 216 13.57 -11.90 -19.58
N LEU A 217 13.76 -10.57 -19.60
CA LEU A 217 15.08 -9.95 -19.71
C LEU A 217 15.96 -10.27 -18.48
N LEU A 218 15.38 -10.13 -17.28
CA LEU A 218 16.06 -10.47 -16.03
C LEU A 218 16.47 -11.95 -15.99
N SER A 219 15.65 -12.86 -16.52
CA SER A 219 15.97 -14.30 -16.57
C SER A 219 17.19 -14.60 -17.45
N ALA A 220 17.48 -13.76 -18.45
CA ALA A 220 18.60 -13.92 -19.37
C ALA A 220 19.86 -13.13 -18.94
N TRP A 221 19.74 -12.25 -17.96
CA TRP A 221 20.81 -11.35 -17.53
C TRP A 221 21.47 -11.82 -16.24
N GLU A 222 22.80 -11.69 -16.17
CA GLU A 222 23.56 -11.89 -14.94
C GLU A 222 23.84 -10.51 -14.31
N PRO A 223 23.29 -10.21 -13.11
CA PRO A 223 23.41 -8.89 -12.51
C PRO A 223 24.84 -8.41 -12.29
N GLY A 224 25.19 -7.30 -12.94
CA GLY A 224 26.50 -6.65 -12.85
C GLY A 224 26.40 -5.18 -12.43
N ALA A 225 27.51 -4.44 -12.52
CA ALA A 225 27.51 -2.99 -12.27
C ALA A 225 26.69 -2.22 -13.31
N ASP A 226 26.68 -2.71 -14.54
CA ASP A 226 25.98 -2.11 -15.67
C ASP A 226 24.62 -2.78 -15.87
N VAL A 227 23.57 -1.98 -15.98
CA VAL A 227 22.24 -2.43 -16.36
C VAL A 227 22.11 -2.31 -17.89
N PRO A 228 21.85 -3.42 -18.61
CA PRO A 228 21.52 -3.38 -20.03
C PRO A 228 20.38 -2.39 -20.34
N VAL A 229 20.49 -1.69 -21.48
CA VAL A 229 19.53 -0.62 -21.86
C VAL A 229 18.10 -1.15 -22.00
N ASP A 230 17.94 -2.35 -22.55
CA ASP A 230 16.67 -3.06 -22.68
C ASP A 230 16.03 -3.36 -21.32
N ILE A 231 16.82 -3.70 -20.30
CA ILE A 231 16.33 -3.90 -18.93
C ILE A 231 15.90 -2.58 -18.31
N SER A 232 16.69 -1.51 -18.49
CA SER A 232 16.34 -0.19 -17.98
C SER A 232 15.06 0.33 -18.62
N ASP A 233 14.92 0.21 -19.93
CA ASP A 233 13.72 0.64 -20.67
C ASP A 233 12.49 -0.18 -20.26
N ALA A 234 12.62 -1.51 -20.14
CA ALA A 234 11.52 -2.35 -19.66
C ALA A 234 11.11 -2.02 -18.20
N ALA A 235 12.08 -1.66 -17.34
CA ALA A 235 11.80 -1.21 -15.99
C ALA A 235 11.04 0.14 -15.98
N ARG A 236 11.44 1.08 -16.83
CA ARG A 236 10.74 2.38 -17.01
C ARG A 236 9.32 2.20 -17.54
N GLU A 237 9.14 1.32 -18.53
CA GLU A 237 7.81 0.97 -19.04
C GLU A 237 6.92 0.36 -17.96
N LEU A 238 7.47 -0.53 -17.13
CA LEU A 238 6.76 -1.10 -15.99
C LEU A 238 6.34 -0.02 -14.98
N LEU A 239 7.27 0.86 -14.60
CA LEU A 239 6.99 1.99 -13.70
C LEU A 239 5.89 2.90 -14.25
N ALA A 240 5.97 3.25 -15.54
CA ALA A 240 4.96 4.06 -16.21
C ALA A 240 3.59 3.38 -16.23
N ALA A 241 3.54 2.06 -16.49
CA ALA A 241 2.29 1.28 -16.45
C ALA A 241 1.69 1.18 -15.04
N MET A 242 2.53 1.29 -14.01
CA MET A 242 2.15 1.38 -12.60
C MET A 242 1.80 2.82 -12.15
N GLY A 243 1.88 3.80 -13.06
CA GLY A 243 1.54 5.20 -12.80
C GLY A 243 2.72 6.07 -12.34
N ILE A 244 3.94 5.56 -12.29
CA ILE A 244 5.14 6.34 -11.97
C ILE A 244 5.76 6.86 -13.25
N GLN A 245 5.58 8.16 -13.51
CA GLN A 245 6.15 8.83 -14.67
C GLN A 245 7.64 9.13 -14.47
N GLU A 246 8.34 9.29 -15.59
CA GLU A 246 9.72 9.76 -15.58
C GLU A 246 9.81 11.15 -14.92
N PRO A 247 10.77 11.36 -14.00
CA PRO A 247 11.03 12.68 -13.44
C PRO A 247 11.38 13.70 -14.54
N PRO A 248 11.08 15.00 -14.37
CA PRO A 248 11.44 16.03 -15.35
C PRO A 248 12.93 16.07 -15.70
N GLU A 249 13.78 15.73 -14.72
CA GLU A 249 15.23 15.67 -14.88
C GLU A 249 15.70 14.38 -15.56
N GLY A 250 14.83 13.37 -15.66
CA GLY A 250 15.13 12.03 -16.15
C GLY A 250 15.59 11.08 -15.05
N TRP A 251 15.51 9.77 -15.32
CA TRP A 251 15.86 8.73 -14.35
C TRP A 251 17.33 8.74 -13.88
N ASP A 252 18.24 9.32 -14.68
CA ASP A 252 19.68 9.33 -14.42
C ASP A 252 20.22 10.65 -13.87
N ALA A 253 19.38 11.68 -13.76
CA ALA A 253 19.83 13.01 -13.35
C ALA A 253 19.90 13.22 -11.83
N LEU A 254 19.61 12.19 -11.04
CA LEU A 254 19.81 12.23 -9.58
C LEU A 254 21.31 12.17 -9.24
N GLU A 255 22.03 13.25 -9.55
CA GLU A 255 23.23 13.61 -8.81
C GLU A 255 22.77 13.89 -7.38
N GLY A 256 23.15 13.02 -6.44
CA GLY A 256 22.94 13.30 -5.01
C GLY A 256 23.53 14.67 -4.67
N PRO A 257 23.03 15.35 -3.60
CA PRO A 257 23.52 16.67 -3.23
C PRO A 257 25.05 16.65 -3.24
N SER A 258 25.64 17.45 -4.14
CA SER A 258 27.09 17.58 -4.30
C SER A 258 27.69 17.66 -2.91
N GLU A 259 28.58 16.73 -2.56
CA GLU A 259 29.28 16.77 -1.28
C GLU A 259 29.81 18.19 -1.11
N GLY A 260 29.21 18.94 -0.18
CA GLY A 260 29.59 20.31 0.08
C GLY A 260 31.09 20.33 0.42
N PRO A 261 31.80 21.42 0.10
CA PRO A 261 33.25 21.48 0.26
C PRO A 261 33.61 21.01 1.66
N SER A 262 34.38 19.92 1.73
CA SER A 262 35.01 19.45 2.96
C SER A 262 35.69 20.65 3.61
N ASN A 263 35.10 21.14 4.70
CA ASN A 263 35.76 22.10 5.56
C ASN A 263 36.88 21.35 6.30
N ASP A 264 37.97 21.15 5.57
CA ASP A 264 39.27 20.79 6.10
C ASP A 264 39.76 22.01 6.88
N SER A 265 39.35 22.08 8.15
CA SER A 265 39.86 23.07 9.10
C SER A 265 41.11 22.48 9.74
N GLY A 266 42.26 22.98 9.27
CA GLY A 266 43.58 22.74 9.88
C GLY A 266 43.74 23.37 11.27
#